data_AF-A0A7J3MLQ8-F1
#
_entry.id   AF-A0A7J3MLQ8-F1
#
_cell.length_a   1.000
_cell.length_b   1.000
_cell.length_c   1.000
_cell.angle_alpha   90.00
_cell.angle_beta   90.00
_cell.angle_gamma   90.00
#
_symmetry.space_group_name_H-M   'P 1'
#
loop_
_entity.id
_entity.type
_entity.pdbx_description
1 polymer ?
#
loop_
_entity_poly.entity_id
_entity_poly.type
_entity_poly.pdbx_seq_one_letter_code
_entity_poly.pdbx_strand_id
1 'polypeptide(L)'
;HGSFVMDRKHCYRIPAFKTRAADPTGAGDVYASVFLAKHLEKNDLLEAGLYASASASIKVEKTGSLFSLDPGEVERRADALRRVVESLY
;
A
#
# COMPACT_ATOMS: atom_id res chain seq x y z
N HIS A 1 3.90 -10.69 -3.09
CA HIS A 1 4.62 -10.54 -1.80
C HIS A 1 4.48 -9.11 -1.33
N GLY A 2 4.42 -8.88 0.00
CA GLY A 2 4.19 -7.56 0.60
C GLY A 2 5.49 -6.79 0.87
N SER A 3 5.49 -5.94 1.90
CA SER A 3 6.65 -5.14 2.30
C SER A 3 6.89 -5.21 3.81
N PHE A 4 8.08 -4.76 4.22
CA PHE A 4 8.39 -4.41 5.60
C PHE A 4 8.63 -2.91 5.68
N VAL A 5 7.98 -2.27 6.65
CA VAL A 5 8.16 -0.85 6.97
C VAL A 5 8.69 -0.76 8.39
N MET A 6 9.81 -0.06 8.59
CA MET A 6 10.47 -0.03 9.89
C MET A 6 11.15 1.31 10.18
N ASP A 7 11.20 1.67 11.45
CA ASP A 7 12.06 2.71 12.02
C ASP A 7 12.88 2.13 13.18
N ARG A 8 13.44 2.99 14.04
CA ARG A 8 14.23 2.55 15.21
C ARG A 8 13.41 1.86 16.30
N LYS A 9 12.08 2.00 16.30
CA LYS A 9 11.17 1.56 17.38
C LYS A 9 10.16 0.51 16.91
N HIS A 10 9.79 0.53 15.63
CA HIS A 10 8.70 -0.25 15.07
C HIS A 10 9.14 -0.99 13.81
N CYS A 11 8.61 -2.19 13.61
CA CYS A 11 8.77 -2.98 12.39
C CYS A 11 7.42 -3.63 12.05
N TYR A 12 6.83 -3.21 10.94
CA TYR A 12 5.54 -3.69 10.47
C TYR A 12 5.73 -4.53 9.21
N ARG A 13 5.16 -5.73 9.21
CA ARG A 13 5.00 -6.54 8.00
C ARG A 13 3.67 -6.22 7.33
N ILE A 14 3.72 -5.58 6.18
CA ILE A 14 2.53 -5.25 5.38
C ILE A 14 2.33 -6.32 4.32
N PRO A 15 1.27 -7.16 4.38
CA PRO A 15 1.01 -8.13 3.33
C PRO A 15 0.59 -7.41 2.05
N ALA A 16 0.87 -8.01 0.90
CA ALA A 16 0.29 -7.52 -0.36
C ALA A 16 -1.20 -7.80 -0.38
N PHE A 17 -1.99 -6.83 -0.85
CA PHE A 17 -3.41 -7.04 -1.11
C PHE A 17 -3.57 -8.06 -2.25
N LYS A 18 -4.39 -9.10 -2.03
CA LYS A 18 -4.62 -10.15 -3.03
C LYS A 18 -5.46 -9.59 -4.16
N THR A 19 -4.92 -9.58 -5.37
CA THR A 19 -5.63 -9.17 -6.58
C THR A 19 -5.08 -9.85 -7.84
N ARG A 20 -5.76 -9.67 -8.97
CA ARG A 20 -5.33 -10.09 -10.29
C ARG A 20 -4.30 -9.09 -10.84
N ALA A 21 -3.02 -9.44 -10.72
CA ALA A 21 -1.95 -8.68 -11.35
C ALA A 21 -2.01 -8.83 -12.88
N ALA A 22 -2.21 -7.70 -13.58
CA ALA A 22 -2.22 -7.61 -15.03
C ALA A 22 -0.92 -6.98 -15.56
N ASP A 23 -0.43 -5.92 -14.93
CA ASP A 23 0.79 -5.20 -15.30
C ASP A 23 1.50 -4.67 -14.04
N PRO A 24 2.61 -5.28 -13.60
CA PRO A 24 3.31 -4.86 -12.38
C PRO A 24 4.13 -3.57 -12.57
N THR A 25 4.27 -3.08 -13.79
CA THR A 25 5.10 -1.91 -14.12
C THR A 25 4.66 -0.69 -13.31
N GLY A 26 5.58 -0.04 -12.61
CA GLY A 26 5.31 1.16 -11.82
C GLY A 26 4.59 0.93 -10.49
N ALA A 27 4.26 -0.31 -10.11
CA ALA A 27 3.64 -0.59 -8.81
C ALA A 27 4.54 -0.20 -7.63
N GLY A 28 5.86 -0.38 -7.77
CA GLY A 28 6.85 0.07 -6.79
C GLY A 28 6.93 1.60 -6.68
N ASP A 29 6.86 2.31 -7.81
CA ASP A 29 6.85 3.78 -7.83
C ASP A 29 5.60 4.31 -7.13
N VAL A 30 4.43 3.74 -7.45
CA VAL A 30 3.17 4.08 -6.77
C VAL A 30 3.24 3.78 -5.28
N TYR A 31 3.82 2.63 -4.89
CA TYR A 31 4.04 2.31 -3.48
C TYR A 31 4.89 3.38 -2.79
N ALA A 32 6.06 3.71 -3.34
CA ALA A 32 6.99 4.67 -2.76
C ALA A 32 6.38 6.08 -2.68
N SER A 33 5.71 6.55 -3.74
CA SER A 33 5.07 7.87 -3.77
C SER A 33 3.96 8.01 -2.73
N VAL A 34 3.08 7.00 -2.64
CA VAL A 34 1.98 7.03 -1.66
C VAL A 34 2.50 6.87 -0.23
N PHE A 35 3.51 6.01 -0.03
CA PHE A 35 4.16 5.85 1.26
C PHE A 35 4.73 7.18 1.75
N LEU A 36 5.51 7.87 0.91
CA LEU A 36 6.11 9.15 1.27
C LEU A 36 5.06 10.22 1.56
N ALA A 37 4.03 10.33 0.71
CA ALA A 37 2.95 11.29 0.92
C ALA A 37 2.24 11.08 2.26
N LYS A 38 1.86 9.83 2.58
CA LYS A 38 1.22 9.50 3.86
C LYS A 38 2.12 9.68 5.07
N HIS A 39 3.40 9.33 4.93
CA HIS A 39 4.37 9.51 5.99
C HIS A 39 4.57 11.00 6.30
N LEU A 40 4.60 11.87 5.29
CA LEU A 40 4.69 13.33 5.48
C LEU A 40 3.43 13.94 6.10
N GLU A 41 2.24 13.41 5.81
CA GLU A 41 0.98 13.90 6.38
C GLU A 41 0.83 13.60 7.88
N LYS A 42 1.12 12.37 8.30
CA LYS A 42 0.74 11.87 9.63
C LYS A 42 1.87 11.28 10.47
N ASN A 43 3.04 11.06 9.86
CA ASN A 43 4.18 10.39 10.49
C ASN A 43 3.85 9.02 11.10
N ASP A 44 2.87 8.31 10.52
CA ASP A 44 2.48 6.95 10.89
C ASP A 44 2.99 5.97 9.82
N LEU A 45 3.95 5.12 10.20
CA LEU A 45 4.57 4.14 9.33
C LEU A 45 3.62 3.01 8.92
N LEU A 46 2.76 2.57 9.83
CA LEU A 46 1.80 1.52 9.54
C LEU A 46 0.76 2.05 8.56
N GLU A 47 0.20 3.22 8.82
CA GLU A 47 -0.77 3.84 7.91
C GLU A 47 -0.15 4.09 6.53
N ALA A 48 1.06 4.65 6.47
CA ALA A 48 1.77 4.85 5.21
C ALA A 48 1.97 3.54 4.44
N GLY A 49 2.38 2.47 5.12
CA GLY A 49 2.57 1.14 4.52
C GLY A 49 1.27 0.54 3.96
N LEU A 50 0.17 0.65 4.71
CA LEU A 50 -1.14 0.12 4.32
C LEU A 50 -1.69 0.82 3.07
N TYR A 51 -1.69 2.16 3.05
CA TYR A 51 -2.15 2.93 1.89
C TYR A 51 -1.23 2.75 0.68
N ALA A 52 0.08 2.64 0.88
CA ALA A 52 1.02 2.35 -0.20
C ALA A 52 0.76 0.98 -0.83
N SER A 53 0.56 -0.06 -0.01
CA SER A 53 0.24 -1.40 -0.51
C SER A 53 -1.14 -1.44 -1.19
N ALA A 54 -2.12 -0.69 -0.69
CA ALA A 54 -3.43 -0.58 -1.30
C ALA A 54 -3.34 0.05 -2.71
N SER A 55 -2.68 1.20 -2.83
CA SER A 55 -2.53 1.90 -4.11
C SER A 55 -1.72 1.10 -5.13
N ALA A 56 -0.62 0.45 -4.70
CA ALA A 56 0.15 -0.44 -5.57
C ALA A 56 -0.70 -1.61 -6.08
N SER A 57 -1.59 -2.17 -5.25
CA SER A 57 -2.48 -3.24 -5.67
C SER A 57 -3.49 -2.80 -6.75
N ILE A 58 -3.90 -1.54 -6.75
CA ILE A 58 -4.75 -1.00 -7.82
C ILE A 58 -3.91 -0.81 -9.07
N LYS A 59 -2.69 -0.28 -8.93
CA LYS A 59 -1.79 -0.09 -10.08
C LYS A 59 -1.50 -1.39 -10.81
N VAL A 60 -1.25 -2.50 -10.11
CA VAL A 60 -0.95 -3.78 -10.77
C VAL A 60 -2.11 -4.35 -11.59
N GLU A 61 -3.36 -3.90 -11.35
CA GLU A 61 -4.53 -4.28 -12.15
C GLU A 61 -4.68 -3.44 -13.43
N LYS A 62 -3.94 -2.33 -13.54
CA LYS A 62 -4.06 -1.36 -14.64
C LYS A 62 -2.80 -1.36 -15.49
N THR A 63 -2.97 -1.29 -16.80
CA THR A 63 -1.86 -1.26 -17.76
C THR A 63 -1.45 0.17 -18.09
N GLY A 64 -0.15 0.39 -18.27
CA GLY A 64 0.40 1.69 -18.67
C GLY A 64 0.54 2.70 -17.52
N SER A 65 1.14 3.85 -17.82
CA SER A 65 1.50 4.87 -16.83
C SER A 65 0.32 5.75 -16.39
N LEU A 66 -0.69 5.90 -17.24
CA LEU A 66 -1.90 6.66 -16.95
C LEU A 66 -2.99 5.73 -16.40
N PHE A 67 -3.35 5.95 -15.14
CA PHE A 67 -4.41 5.21 -14.46
C PHE A 67 -5.04 6.12 -13.40
N SER A 68 -6.28 5.81 -13.01
CA SER A 68 -6.97 6.51 -11.94
C SER A 68 -6.89 5.71 -10.64
N LEU A 69 -6.58 6.39 -9.55
CA LEU A 69 -6.76 5.88 -8.19
C LEU A 69 -8.05 6.47 -7.63
N ASP A 70 -9.04 5.62 -7.38
CA ASP A 70 -10.23 6.01 -6.64
C ASP A 70 -9.88 6.03 -5.13
N PRO A 71 -9.98 7.17 -4.44
CA PRO A 71 -9.70 7.26 -3.00
C PRO A 71 -10.51 6.26 -2.17
N GLY A 72 -11.78 6.00 -2.54
CA GLY A 72 -12.63 5.05 -1.83
C GLY A 72 -12.16 3.60 -1.98
N GLU A 73 -11.63 3.25 -3.15
CA GLU A 73 -11.00 1.95 -3.41
C GLU A 73 -9.73 1.77 -2.56
N VAL A 74 -8.87 2.80 -2.53
CA VAL A 74 -7.63 2.80 -1.77
C VAL A 74 -7.93 2.59 -0.29
N GLU A 75 -8.87 3.37 0.27
CA GLU A 75 -9.25 3.28 1.68
C GLU A 75 -9.80 1.90 2.03
N ARG A 76 -10.73 1.36 1.23
CA ARG A 76 -11.28 0.02 1.46
C ARG A 76 -10.22 -1.06 1.48
N ARG A 77 -9.23 -1.00 0.58
CA ARG A 77 -8.12 -1.96 0.54
C ARG A 77 -7.15 -1.76 1.71
N ALA A 78 -6.86 -0.53 2.10
CA ALA A 78 -6.03 -0.23 3.26
C ALA A 78 -6.68 -0.76 4.56
N ASP A 79 -8.00 -0.61 4.71
CA ASP A 79 -8.76 -1.15 5.84
C ASP A 79 -8.75 -2.68 5.88
N ALA A 80 -8.90 -3.32 4.72
CA ALA A 80 -8.80 -4.78 4.63
C ALA A 80 -7.40 -5.26 5.04
N LEU A 81 -6.34 -4.58 4.59
CA LEU A 81 -4.98 -4.89 5.01
C LEU A 81 -4.77 -4.63 6.51
N ARG A 82 -5.34 -3.56 7.06
CA ARG A 82 -5.23 -3.22 8.48
C ARG A 82 -5.73 -4.35 9.36
N ARG A 83 -6.93 -4.87 9.07
CA ARG A 83 -7.51 -6.02 9.79
C ARG A 83 -6.61 -7.26 9.73
N VAL A 84 -5.93 -7.48 8.60
CA VAL A 84 -4.97 -8.59 8.47
C VAL A 84 -3.74 -8.32 9.32
N VAL A 85 -3.18 -7.11 9.30
CA VAL A 85 -2.00 -6.77 10.12
C VAL A 85 -2.31 -6.82 11.61
N GLU A 86 -3.47 -6.32 12.03
CA GLU A 86 -3.95 -6.41 13.42
C GLU A 86 -4.14 -7.86 13.88
N SER A 87 -4.41 -8.81 12.98
CA SER A 87 -4.46 -10.24 13.34
C SER A 87 -3.09 -10.90 13.50
N LEU A 88 -2.00 -10.21 13.13
CA LEU A 88 -0.63 -10.73 13.22
C LEU A 88 0.08 -10.35 14.53
N TYR A 89 -0.49 -9.45 15.32
CA TYR A 89 0.04 -8.93 16.58
C TYR A 89 -1.02 -9.04 17.68
#